data_AF-A0A817N9G6-F1
#
_entry.id   AF-A0A817N9G6-F1
#
_cell.length_a   1.000
_cell.length_b   1.000
_cell.length_c   1.000
_cell.angle_alpha   90.00
_cell.angle_beta   90.00
_cell.angle_gamma   90.00
#
_symmetry.space_group_name_H-M   'P 1'
#
loop_
_entity.id
_entity.type
_entity.pdbx_description
1 polymer ?
#
loop_
_entity_poly.entity_id
_entity_poly.type
_entity_poly.pdbx_seq_one_letter_code
_entity_poly.pdbx_strand_id
1 'polypeptide(L)'
;MEVYEKCRPELTFLETLAFEGMTSNTILLRKELVQKVMHDIGCLSDIYSDALHIGILKSFDNGPTGNQIQLEKNHYFVHLSFQEFFAARHLVRLLNSTTRDIAIQFIETHKYEKRLQLVFIFASGLLIQSENTKSIHTFWDAIFGDPHDLVGIRHMQLVTVCLDETQCGCAVPHRSQSISLLLNWIRFAFSQNNFKLQETIAMTINSCSTIQNLAEVQIEFASLLKTEPEYHKLHIATFIGNLNITDPHNKLIETLLLQLQHNDEKIRATVYYPLGKIGEQAGKSQVIDRLLVALGDPDDQVRLSACSALGAMGEKAATSQVIDRLVVILGYQNKKVRWGASSVLRAMGEKAATSQVIDRLEVALGDQNGQVRWSASSALGMMGEKGATSQVIDRLVVALGDRVEHVRRRAGRADWALGWRWH
;
A
#
# COMPACT_ATOMS: atom_id res chain seq x y z
N MET A 1 24.53 17.61 -14.56
CA MET A 1 25.29 18.58 -13.74
C MET A 1 25.36 19.96 -14.38
N GLU A 2 25.70 20.09 -15.67
CA GLU A 2 25.90 21.41 -16.30
C GLU A 2 24.63 22.30 -16.38
N VAL A 3 23.44 21.72 -16.60
CA VAL A 3 22.16 22.46 -16.59
C VAL A 3 21.77 22.88 -15.17
N TYR A 4 22.08 22.05 -14.17
CA TYR A 4 21.76 22.32 -12.77
C TYR A 4 22.55 23.49 -12.20
N GLU A 5 23.85 23.57 -12.51
CA GLU A 5 24.68 24.72 -12.10
C GLU A 5 24.26 26.01 -12.82
N LYS A 6 23.76 25.92 -14.06
CA LYS A 6 23.25 27.07 -14.81
C LYS A 6 21.94 27.63 -14.21
N CYS A 7 21.06 26.78 -13.69
CA CYS A 7 19.78 27.20 -13.09
C CYS A 7 19.84 27.38 -11.55
N ARG A 8 21.04 27.42 -10.96
CA ARG A 8 21.24 27.43 -9.51
C ARG A 8 20.65 28.69 -8.84
N PRO A 9 20.74 29.90 -9.40
CA PRO A 9 20.12 31.10 -8.82
C PRO A 9 18.59 31.00 -8.75
N GLU A 10 17.94 30.51 -9.81
CA GLU A 10 16.49 30.35 -9.92
C GLU A 10 15.99 29.31 -8.92
N LEU A 11 16.71 28.18 -8.81
CA LEU A 11 16.40 27.15 -7.81
C LEU A 11 16.57 27.67 -6.39
N THR A 12 17.64 28.43 -6.12
CA THR A 12 17.87 29.06 -4.80
C THR A 12 16.73 30.00 -4.42
N PHE A 13 16.23 30.78 -5.39
CA PHE A 13 15.06 31.63 -5.22
C PHE A 13 13.80 30.82 -4.89
N LEU A 14 13.47 29.80 -5.70
CA LEU A 14 12.29 28.96 -5.49
C LEU A 14 12.32 28.22 -4.14
N GLU A 15 13.49 27.72 -3.74
CA GLU A 15 13.72 27.05 -2.45
C GLU A 15 13.40 27.97 -1.27
N THR A 16 13.97 29.18 -1.27
CA THR A 16 13.74 30.16 -0.20
C THR A 16 12.30 30.66 -0.19
N LEU A 17 11.72 30.93 -1.37
CA LEU A 17 10.32 31.36 -1.48
C LEU A 17 9.37 30.28 -0.94
N ALA A 18 9.63 29.01 -1.29
CA ALA A 18 8.86 27.89 -0.78
C ALA A 18 8.96 27.76 0.74
N PHE A 19 10.18 27.83 1.28
CA PHE A 19 10.44 27.72 2.72
C PHE A 19 9.73 28.83 3.51
N GLU A 20 9.90 30.10 3.11
CA GLU A 20 9.23 31.23 3.76
C GLU A 20 7.70 31.20 3.59
N GLY A 21 7.20 30.70 2.45
CA GLY A 21 5.78 30.49 2.24
C GLY A 21 5.20 29.43 3.19
N MET A 22 5.96 28.35 3.44
CA MET A 22 5.58 27.28 4.35
C MET A 22 5.66 27.71 5.82
N THR A 23 6.71 28.44 6.23
CA THR A 23 6.84 29.00 7.59
C THR A 23 5.70 29.97 7.91
N SER A 24 5.28 30.76 6.91
CA SER A 24 4.16 31.70 7.03
C SER A 24 2.79 31.04 6.90
N ASN A 25 2.71 29.72 6.72
CA ASN A 25 1.48 28.96 6.49
C ASN A 25 0.64 29.49 5.31
N THR A 26 1.28 29.92 4.22
CA THR A 26 0.63 30.50 3.03
C THR A 26 0.77 29.61 1.79
N ILE A 27 -0.34 29.36 1.10
CA ILE A 27 -0.32 28.71 -0.24
C ILE A 27 -0.23 29.79 -1.33
N LEU A 28 -0.94 30.90 -1.12
CA LEU A 28 -0.89 32.07 -1.99
C LEU A 28 0.25 32.99 -1.52
N LEU A 29 1.29 33.06 -2.33
CA LEU A 29 2.49 33.84 -2.10
C LEU A 29 2.24 35.26 -2.59
N ARG A 30 2.05 36.18 -1.63
CA ARG A 30 1.78 37.58 -1.93
C ARG A 30 3.04 38.31 -2.40
N LYS A 31 2.86 39.43 -3.09
CA LYS A 31 3.96 40.25 -3.61
C LYS A 31 4.97 40.64 -2.54
N GLU A 32 4.52 40.93 -1.31
CA GLU A 32 5.40 41.37 -0.22
C GLU A 32 6.41 40.27 0.14
N LEU A 33 5.96 39.01 0.13
CA LEU A 33 6.82 37.86 0.41
C LEU A 33 7.81 37.62 -0.74
N VAL A 34 7.35 37.71 -1.99
CA VAL A 34 8.20 37.56 -3.18
C VAL A 34 9.29 38.63 -3.19
N GLN A 35 8.92 39.89 -2.95
CA GLN A 35 9.85 41.02 -2.90
C GLN A 35 10.86 40.91 -1.75
N LYS A 36 10.41 40.48 -0.56
CA LYS A 36 11.29 40.18 0.57
C LYS A 36 12.34 39.14 0.18
N VAL A 37 11.93 38.01 -0.38
CA VAL A 37 12.84 36.92 -0.77
C VAL A 37 13.81 37.36 -1.87
N MET A 38 13.37 38.16 -2.85
CA MET A 38 14.25 38.71 -3.88
C MET A 38 15.32 39.62 -3.28
N HIS A 39 14.95 40.48 -2.34
CA HIS A 39 15.87 41.35 -1.64
C HIS A 39 16.89 40.54 -0.81
N ASP A 40 16.42 39.55 -0.05
CA ASP A 40 17.26 38.75 0.85
C ASP A 40 18.31 37.90 0.12
N ILE A 41 18.02 37.45 -1.11
CA ILE A 41 18.94 36.65 -1.94
C ILE A 41 19.84 37.54 -2.81
N GLY A 42 19.53 38.85 -2.94
CA GLY A 42 20.21 39.74 -3.89
C GLY A 42 19.88 39.40 -5.35
N CYS A 43 18.65 38.99 -5.62
CA CYS A 43 18.21 38.45 -6.90
C CYS A 43 17.91 39.57 -7.93
N LEU A 44 18.45 39.46 -9.15
CA LEU A 44 18.15 40.37 -10.26
C LEU A 44 16.77 40.03 -10.88
N SER A 45 16.12 41.03 -11.50
CA SER A 45 14.80 40.85 -12.13
C SER A 45 14.76 39.73 -13.19
N ASP A 46 15.90 39.39 -13.77
CA ASP A 46 16.02 38.36 -14.80
C ASP A 46 15.89 36.94 -14.22
N ILE A 47 16.51 36.67 -13.07
CA ILE A 47 16.43 35.37 -12.36
C ILE A 47 14.99 35.09 -11.91
N TYR A 48 14.26 36.11 -11.49
CA TYR A 48 12.83 35.98 -11.16
C TYR A 48 11.99 35.62 -12.40
N SER A 49 12.26 36.27 -13.53
CA SER A 49 11.58 35.96 -14.81
C SER A 49 11.87 34.52 -15.24
N ASP A 50 13.13 34.11 -15.16
CA ASP A 50 13.56 32.77 -15.53
C ASP A 50 12.95 31.71 -14.62
N ALA A 51 12.84 31.99 -13.30
CA ALA A 51 12.14 31.11 -12.36
C ALA A 51 10.64 30.94 -12.70
N LEU A 52 9.96 31.98 -13.20
CA LEU A 52 8.58 31.87 -13.70
C LEU A 52 8.50 31.03 -14.98
N HIS A 53 9.49 31.12 -15.87
CA HIS A 53 9.56 30.34 -17.10
C HIS A 53 9.77 28.84 -16.87
N ILE A 54 10.30 28.43 -15.71
CA ILE A 54 10.36 27.01 -15.30
C ILE A 54 8.94 26.40 -15.18
N GLY A 55 7.90 27.23 -15.01
CA GLY A 55 6.49 26.80 -15.02
C GLY A 55 6.00 26.13 -13.75
N ILE A 56 6.84 26.10 -12.70
CA ILE A 56 6.51 25.57 -11.37
C ILE A 56 5.73 26.60 -10.54
N LEU A 57 5.97 27.89 -10.78
CA LEU A 57 5.29 29.00 -10.14
C LEU A 57 4.31 29.64 -11.15
N LYS A 58 3.04 29.80 -10.77
CA LYS A 58 2.03 30.47 -11.60
C LYS A 58 1.47 31.69 -10.88
N SER A 59 1.17 32.73 -11.64
CA SER A 59 0.39 33.85 -11.13
C SER A 59 -1.10 33.52 -11.13
N PHE A 60 -1.81 34.06 -10.14
CA PHE A 60 -3.23 33.85 -9.94
C PHE A 60 -4.09 34.57 -11.01
N ASP A 61 -3.58 35.68 -11.57
CA ASP A 61 -4.31 36.52 -12.53
C ASP A 61 -3.76 36.40 -13.96
N ASN A 62 -4.65 36.07 -14.91
CA ASN A 62 -4.38 35.96 -16.35
C ASN A 62 -4.15 37.32 -17.07
N GLY A 63 -3.97 38.41 -16.32
CA GLY A 63 -3.72 39.76 -16.87
C GLY A 63 -2.36 39.90 -17.59
N PRO A 64 -2.04 41.08 -18.14
CA PRO A 64 -0.91 41.30 -19.05
C PRO A 64 0.44 40.77 -18.52
N THR A 65 1.30 40.37 -19.45
CA THR A 65 2.60 39.75 -19.21
C THR A 65 3.73 40.77 -19.32
N GLY A 66 4.47 40.96 -18.22
CA GLY A 66 5.72 41.72 -18.14
C GLY A 66 6.32 41.60 -16.73
N ASN A 67 7.66 41.65 -16.59
CA ASN A 67 8.35 41.31 -15.33
C ASN A 67 7.89 42.15 -14.13
N GLN A 68 7.73 43.47 -14.33
CA GLN A 68 7.23 44.38 -13.30
C GLN A 68 5.76 44.10 -12.93
N ILE A 69 4.93 43.69 -13.90
CA ILE A 69 3.51 43.39 -13.69
C ILE A 69 3.35 42.03 -13.00
N GLN A 70 4.20 41.05 -13.30
CA GLN A 70 4.18 39.75 -12.63
C GLN A 70 4.54 39.89 -11.15
N LEU A 71 5.53 40.72 -10.80
CA LEU A 71 5.91 40.98 -9.40
C LEU A 71 4.78 41.54 -8.52
N GLU A 72 3.78 42.17 -9.12
CA GLU A 72 2.62 42.71 -8.42
C GLU A 72 1.51 41.65 -8.20
N LYS A 73 1.58 40.51 -8.88
CA LYS A 73 0.59 39.44 -8.78
C LYS A 73 0.85 38.52 -7.60
N ASN A 74 -0.22 37.88 -7.15
CA ASN A 74 -0.12 36.75 -6.23
C ASN A 74 0.30 35.49 -6.99
N HIS A 75 1.17 34.69 -6.38
CA HIS A 75 1.69 33.48 -6.98
C HIS A 75 1.35 32.24 -6.16
N TYR A 76 1.38 31.09 -6.81
CA TYR A 76 1.24 29.80 -6.14
C TYR A 76 2.07 28.75 -6.89
N PHE A 77 2.56 27.77 -6.14
CA PHE A 77 3.17 26.59 -6.74
C PHE A 77 2.08 25.77 -7.45
N VAL A 78 2.35 25.32 -8.67
CA VAL A 78 1.37 24.55 -9.48
C VAL A 78 0.83 23.30 -8.76
N HIS A 79 1.61 22.75 -7.84
CA HIS A 79 1.20 21.69 -6.94
C HIS A 79 1.86 21.90 -5.57
N LEU A 80 1.14 21.60 -4.49
CA LEU A 80 1.63 21.81 -3.13
C LEU A 80 2.93 21.01 -2.85
N SER A 81 3.02 19.78 -3.39
CA SER A 81 4.22 18.93 -3.26
C SER A 81 5.49 19.58 -3.81
N PHE A 82 5.38 20.48 -4.79
CA PHE A 82 6.54 21.25 -5.23
C PHE A 82 6.95 22.27 -4.18
N GLN A 83 6.01 23.00 -3.59
CA GLN A 83 6.30 23.90 -2.48
C GLN A 83 6.97 23.15 -1.31
N GLU A 84 6.45 21.98 -0.94
CA GLU A 84 7.02 21.17 0.15
C GLU A 84 8.41 20.65 -0.20
N PHE A 85 8.63 20.19 -1.44
CA PHE A 85 9.93 19.73 -1.91
C PHE A 85 10.99 20.85 -1.96
N PHE A 86 10.65 22.02 -2.48
CA PHE A 86 11.56 23.17 -2.52
C PHE A 86 11.86 23.71 -1.11
N ALA A 87 10.88 23.71 -0.21
CA ALA A 87 11.10 24.02 1.20
C ALA A 87 12.05 23.00 1.87
N ALA A 88 11.92 21.71 1.56
CA ALA A 88 12.81 20.68 2.08
C ALA A 88 14.26 20.88 1.60
N ARG A 89 14.46 21.21 0.31
CA ARG A 89 15.78 21.54 -0.23
C ARG A 89 16.41 22.75 0.46
N HIS A 90 15.62 23.78 0.74
CA HIS A 90 16.07 24.92 1.53
C HIS A 90 16.51 24.50 2.94
N LEU A 91 15.71 23.68 3.63
CA LEU A 91 16.03 23.17 4.96
C LEU A 91 17.34 22.37 4.96
N VAL A 92 17.55 21.50 3.98
CA VAL A 92 18.79 20.74 3.81
C VAL A 92 19.99 21.67 3.58
N ARG A 93 19.82 22.74 2.79
CA ARG A 93 20.86 23.75 2.60
C ARG A 93 21.21 24.44 3.92
N LEU A 94 20.23 24.82 4.73
CA LEU A 94 20.46 25.41 6.04
C LEU A 94 21.25 24.46 6.96
N LEU A 95 20.87 23.18 7.01
CA LEU A 95 21.58 22.14 7.78
C LEU A 95 23.03 21.94 7.35
N ASN A 96 23.32 22.09 6.04
CA ASN A 96 24.66 21.98 5.46
C ASN A 96 25.52 23.24 5.63
N SER A 97 24.92 24.38 5.99
CA SER A 97 25.59 25.67 6.08
C SER A 97 26.03 26.03 7.51
N THR A 98 26.57 27.24 7.68
CA THR A 98 26.88 27.82 8.99
C THR A 98 25.62 28.22 9.78
N THR A 99 24.46 28.37 9.12
CA THR A 99 23.18 28.74 9.76
C THR A 99 22.36 27.52 10.19
N ARG A 100 23.04 26.45 10.61
CA ARG A 100 22.41 25.18 11.02
C ARG A 100 21.43 25.36 12.19
N ASP A 101 21.71 26.29 13.09
CA ASP A 101 20.87 26.53 14.27
C ASP A 101 19.44 27.00 13.90
N ILE A 102 19.31 27.74 12.79
CA ILE A 102 17.99 28.15 12.26
C ILE A 102 17.19 26.93 11.82
N ALA A 103 17.84 25.95 11.16
CA ALA A 103 17.20 24.72 10.74
C ALA A 103 16.78 23.85 11.94
N ILE A 104 17.61 23.76 12.97
CA ILE A 104 17.29 23.03 14.21
C ILE A 104 16.05 23.64 14.85
N GLN A 105 16.05 24.96 15.07
CA GLN A 105 14.92 25.68 15.66
C GLN A 105 13.64 25.50 14.84
N PHE A 106 13.74 25.54 13.51
CA PHE A 106 12.60 25.29 12.62
C PHE A 106 12.03 23.87 12.79
N ILE A 107 12.90 22.85 12.81
CA ILE A 107 12.48 21.46 13.00
C ILE A 107 11.80 21.29 14.36
N GLU A 108 12.44 21.74 15.44
CA GLU A 108 11.93 21.61 16.80
C GLU A 108 10.57 22.29 16.97
N THR A 109 10.40 23.48 16.39
CA THR A 109 9.15 24.24 16.48
C THR A 109 8.01 23.58 15.70
N HIS A 110 8.30 23.01 14.52
CA HIS A 110 7.27 22.69 13.55
C HIS A 110 7.12 21.19 13.20
N LYS A 111 7.92 20.29 13.78
CA LYS A 111 7.94 18.85 13.43
C LYS A 111 6.61 18.12 13.49
N TYR A 112 5.64 18.57 14.29
CA TYR A 112 4.33 17.93 14.40
C TYR A 112 3.21 18.64 13.62
N GLU A 113 3.54 19.69 12.87
CA GLU A 113 2.57 20.36 12.01
C GLU A 113 2.30 19.51 10.77
N LYS A 114 1.05 19.13 10.58
CA LYS A 114 0.63 18.27 9.45
C LYS A 114 1.03 18.86 8.09
N ARG A 115 1.04 20.19 7.95
CA ARG A 115 1.42 20.88 6.71
C ARG A 115 2.89 20.69 6.35
N LEU A 116 3.77 20.51 7.34
CA LEU A 116 5.21 20.38 7.12
C LEU A 116 5.68 18.94 7.08
N GLN A 117 4.78 17.97 7.25
CA GLN A 117 5.12 16.55 7.24
C GLN A 117 5.89 16.14 5.97
N LEU A 118 5.44 16.56 4.78
CA LEU A 118 6.13 16.26 3.51
C LEU A 118 7.49 16.95 3.41
N VAL A 119 7.67 18.13 4.02
CA VAL A 119 8.96 18.82 4.06
C VAL A 119 9.99 17.97 4.80
N PHE A 120 9.62 17.42 5.95
CA PHE A 120 10.53 16.57 6.72
C PHE A 120 10.80 15.21 6.06
N ILE A 121 9.80 14.62 5.39
CA ILE A 121 9.98 13.41 4.59
C ILE A 121 10.99 13.68 3.48
N PHE A 122 10.76 14.67 2.62
CA PHE A 122 11.71 14.99 1.54
C PHE A 122 13.09 15.36 2.07
N ALA A 123 13.18 16.07 3.19
CA ALA A 123 14.45 16.42 3.80
C ALA A 123 15.23 15.18 4.25
N SER A 124 14.58 14.16 4.84
CA SER A 124 15.26 12.94 5.27
C SER A 124 15.87 12.18 4.09
N GLY A 125 15.14 12.05 2.98
CA GLY A 125 15.63 11.42 1.75
C GLY A 125 16.79 12.20 1.09
N LEU A 126 16.63 13.53 0.96
CA LEU A 126 17.65 14.41 0.36
C LEU A 126 18.95 14.41 1.17
N LEU A 127 18.89 14.33 2.50
CA LEU A 127 20.08 14.30 3.36
C LEU A 127 20.92 13.05 3.12
N ILE A 128 20.29 11.88 2.97
CA ILE A 128 21.00 10.63 2.68
C ILE A 128 21.71 10.70 1.33
N GLN A 129 21.09 11.29 0.31
CA GLN A 129 21.71 11.49 -1.01
C GLN A 129 22.92 12.44 -0.98
N SER A 130 22.94 13.39 -0.03
CA SER A 130 24.04 14.35 0.10
C SER A 130 25.30 13.81 0.78
N GLU A 131 25.21 12.62 1.40
CA GLU A 131 26.29 11.95 2.16
C GLU A 131 26.93 12.78 3.30
N ASN A 132 26.35 13.94 3.67
CA ASN A 132 26.86 14.76 4.77
C ASN A 132 26.41 14.22 6.12
N THR A 133 27.23 13.34 6.70
CA THR A 133 26.97 12.68 7.99
C THR A 133 26.60 13.66 9.10
N LYS A 134 27.27 14.83 9.19
CA LYS A 134 26.98 15.82 10.24
C LYS A 134 25.56 16.37 10.14
N SER A 135 25.11 16.69 8.92
CA SER A 135 23.77 17.22 8.68
C SER A 135 22.70 16.16 8.86
N ILE A 136 22.98 14.91 8.47
CA ILE A 136 22.10 13.76 8.73
C ILE A 136 21.89 13.60 10.24
N HIS A 137 22.96 13.53 11.03
CA HIS A 137 22.87 13.45 12.49
C HIS A 137 22.09 14.62 13.09
N THR A 138 22.43 15.85 12.70
CA THR A 138 21.74 17.07 13.19
C THR A 138 20.23 16.99 12.96
N PHE A 139 19.80 16.62 11.74
CA PHE A 139 18.38 16.53 11.41
C PHE A 139 17.67 15.52 12.31
N TRP A 140 18.21 14.31 12.42
CA TRP A 140 17.60 13.26 13.23
C TRP A 140 17.62 13.59 14.72
N ASP A 141 18.70 14.18 15.23
CA ASP A 141 18.78 14.66 16.61
C ASP A 141 17.72 15.74 16.90
N ALA A 142 17.47 16.67 15.97
CA ALA A 142 16.42 17.69 16.12
C ALA A 142 14.99 17.10 16.06
N ILE A 143 14.77 16.10 15.20
CA ILE A 143 13.48 15.37 15.15
C ILE A 143 13.20 14.66 16.48
N PHE A 144 14.20 13.99 17.06
CA PHE A 144 14.12 13.27 18.33
C PHE A 144 14.23 14.17 19.57
N GLY A 145 14.73 15.39 19.44
CA GLY A 145 14.89 16.34 20.55
C GLY A 145 13.56 16.88 21.09
N ASP A 146 13.63 17.83 22.02
CA ASP A 146 12.44 18.54 22.50
C ASP A 146 11.91 19.54 21.44
N PRO A 147 10.61 19.93 21.50
CA PRO A 147 9.55 19.39 22.35
C PRO A 147 9.00 18.05 21.84
N HIS A 148 8.46 17.25 22.76
CA HIS A 148 7.80 15.99 22.45
C HIS A 148 6.30 16.17 22.16
N ASP A 149 5.75 15.35 21.26
CA ASP A 149 4.31 15.26 21.06
C ASP A 149 3.64 14.75 22.36
N LEU A 150 2.57 15.41 22.81
CA LEU A 150 1.89 15.12 24.08
C LEU A 150 1.48 13.66 24.24
N VAL A 151 1.08 13.02 23.13
CA VAL A 151 0.67 11.62 23.09
C VAL A 151 1.75 10.72 22.51
N GLY A 152 2.62 11.27 21.64
CA GLY A 152 3.71 10.55 20.97
C GLY A 152 3.30 9.86 19.66
N ILE A 153 2.01 9.88 19.29
CA ILE A 153 1.53 9.24 18.06
C ILE A 153 1.98 9.98 16.81
N ARG A 154 2.00 11.33 16.83
CA ARG A 154 2.50 12.14 15.71
C ARG A 154 4.00 11.96 15.53
N HIS A 155 4.70 11.85 16.65
CA HIS A 155 6.13 11.54 16.64
C HIS A 155 6.40 10.17 16.00
N MET A 156 5.69 9.12 16.41
CA MET A 156 5.80 7.80 15.77
C MET A 156 5.51 7.85 14.27
N GLN A 157 4.45 8.55 13.85
CA GLN A 157 4.11 8.69 12.44
C GLN A 157 5.22 9.37 11.65
N LEU A 158 5.68 10.54 12.10
CA LEU A 158 6.72 11.32 11.45
C LEU A 158 8.01 10.51 11.31
N VAL A 159 8.48 9.92 12.41
CA VAL A 159 9.71 9.14 12.42
C VAL A 159 9.61 7.93 11.50
N THR A 160 8.46 7.25 11.49
CA THR A 160 8.23 6.06 10.64
C THR A 160 8.27 6.42 9.14
N VAL A 161 7.59 7.51 8.73
CA VAL A 161 7.56 7.93 7.32
C VAL A 161 8.92 8.49 6.87
N CYS A 162 9.60 9.28 7.72
CA CYS A 162 10.93 9.78 7.42
C CYS A 162 11.96 8.64 7.30
N LEU A 163 11.82 7.59 8.11
CA LEU A 163 12.69 6.42 8.05
C LEU A 163 12.43 5.60 6.77
N ASP A 164 11.16 5.43 6.37
CA ASP A 164 10.80 4.74 5.12
C ASP A 164 11.39 5.43 3.89
N GLU A 165 11.37 6.76 3.84
CA GLU A 165 11.96 7.55 2.75
C GLU A 165 13.48 7.33 2.62
N THR A 166 14.17 7.08 3.74
CA THR A 166 15.59 6.70 3.74
C THR A 166 15.84 5.22 3.41
N GLN A 167 14.80 4.49 2.99
CA GLN A 167 14.81 3.04 2.76
C GLN A 167 15.27 2.24 3.98
N CYS A 168 15.05 2.78 5.18
CA CYS A 168 15.47 2.18 6.45
C CYS A 168 16.97 1.81 6.52
N GLY A 169 17.83 2.57 5.81
CA GLY A 169 19.26 2.28 5.71
C GLY A 169 19.98 2.24 7.07
N CYS A 170 20.99 1.36 7.20
CA CYS A 170 21.74 1.20 8.46
C CYS A 170 22.57 2.43 8.85
N ALA A 171 22.85 3.33 7.91
CA ALA A 171 23.55 4.59 8.14
C ALA A 171 22.66 5.68 8.78
N VAL A 172 21.35 5.42 8.92
CA VAL A 172 20.39 6.39 9.46
C VAL A 172 20.53 6.45 10.99
N PRO A 173 20.83 7.62 11.58
CA PRO A 173 20.83 7.81 13.02
C PRO A 173 19.47 7.47 13.62
N HIS A 174 19.47 6.98 14.87
CA HIS A 174 18.25 6.62 15.60
C HIS A 174 17.36 5.55 14.92
N ARG A 175 17.85 4.80 13.92
CA ARG A 175 17.09 3.73 13.24
C ARG A 175 16.48 2.74 14.25
N SER A 176 17.30 2.22 15.16
CA SER A 176 16.85 1.21 16.13
C SER A 176 15.79 1.77 17.09
N GLN A 177 15.96 3.02 17.52
CA GLN A 177 14.98 3.74 18.36
C GLN A 177 13.67 3.96 17.60
N SER A 178 13.75 4.35 16.33
CA SER A 178 12.60 4.58 15.43
C SER A 178 11.77 3.31 15.26
N ILE A 179 12.41 2.19 14.96
CA ILE A 179 11.74 0.89 14.83
C ILE A 179 11.16 0.49 16.18
N SER A 180 11.94 0.59 17.26
CA SER A 180 11.46 0.23 18.61
C SER A 180 10.24 1.06 19.03
N LEU A 181 10.20 2.34 18.68
CA LEU A 181 9.05 3.22 18.91
C LEU A 181 7.80 2.68 18.21
N LEU A 182 7.91 2.35 16.91
CA LEU A 182 6.79 1.75 16.16
C LEU A 182 6.33 0.43 16.78
N LEU A 183 7.26 -0.48 17.13
CA LEU A 183 6.93 -1.76 17.73
C LEU A 183 6.23 -1.60 19.10
N ASN A 184 6.67 -0.64 19.92
CA ASN A 184 6.02 -0.33 21.19
C ASN A 184 4.59 0.17 20.99
N TRP A 185 4.35 1.02 19.99
CA TRP A 185 3.01 1.48 19.64
C TRP A 185 2.12 0.34 19.13
N ILE A 186 2.65 -0.59 18.34
CA ILE A 186 1.95 -1.80 17.90
C ILE A 186 1.52 -2.62 19.14
N ARG A 187 2.45 -2.94 20.04
CA ARG A 187 2.16 -3.69 21.28
C ARG A 187 1.12 -2.98 22.14
N PHE A 188 1.26 -1.66 22.32
CA PHE A 188 0.32 -0.86 23.08
C PHE A 188 -1.09 -0.89 22.46
N ALA A 189 -1.20 -0.75 21.14
CA ALA A 189 -2.47 -0.77 20.44
C ALA A 189 -3.24 -2.09 20.58
N PHE A 190 -2.52 -3.22 20.60
CA PHE A 190 -3.13 -4.53 20.82
C PHE A 190 -3.46 -4.79 22.30
N SER A 191 -2.55 -4.45 23.22
CA SER A 191 -2.81 -4.65 24.67
C SER A 191 -4.00 -3.84 25.19
N GLN A 192 -4.23 -2.64 24.65
CA GLN A 192 -5.36 -1.78 25.00
C GLN A 192 -6.62 -2.08 24.15
N ASN A 193 -6.54 -3.00 23.20
CA ASN A 193 -7.60 -3.29 22.23
C ASN A 193 -8.18 -2.02 21.55
N ASN A 194 -7.31 -1.04 21.26
CA ASN A 194 -7.74 0.25 20.73
C ASN A 194 -7.79 0.20 19.19
N PHE A 195 -8.97 -0.08 18.65
CA PHE A 195 -9.19 -0.18 17.19
C PHE A 195 -8.81 1.09 16.43
N LYS A 196 -9.01 2.28 17.00
CA LYS A 196 -8.68 3.53 16.31
C LYS A 196 -7.17 3.72 16.19
N LEU A 197 -6.44 3.34 17.24
CA LEU A 197 -4.99 3.35 17.22
C LEU A 197 -4.45 2.29 16.25
N GLN A 198 -5.01 1.08 16.25
CA GLN A 198 -4.68 0.04 15.28
C GLN A 198 -4.89 0.55 13.84
N GLU A 199 -6.04 1.13 13.52
CA GLU A 199 -6.30 1.71 12.19
C GLU A 199 -5.25 2.78 11.81
N THR A 200 -4.89 3.64 12.75
CA THR A 200 -3.89 4.71 12.53
C THR A 200 -2.50 4.14 12.25
N ILE A 201 -2.10 3.11 12.98
CA ILE A 201 -0.82 2.40 12.75
C ILE A 201 -0.86 1.68 11.40
N ALA A 202 -1.96 0.98 11.07
CA ALA A 202 -2.12 0.28 9.79
C ALA A 202 -2.02 1.25 8.61
N MET A 203 -2.68 2.42 8.67
CA MET A 203 -2.56 3.45 7.63
C MET A 203 -1.12 3.94 7.47
N THR A 204 -0.40 4.12 8.59
CA THR A 204 1.00 4.58 8.58
C THR A 204 1.92 3.50 7.96
N ILE A 205 1.78 2.24 8.37
CA ILE A 205 2.56 1.13 7.80
C ILE A 205 2.25 0.94 6.32
N ASN A 206 0.97 1.02 5.90
CA ASN A 206 0.57 0.87 4.50
C ASN A 206 1.04 2.03 3.61
N SER A 207 1.33 3.21 4.17
CA SER A 207 2.00 4.28 3.43
C SER A 207 3.50 4.08 3.28
N CYS A 208 4.09 3.13 4.02
CA CYS A 208 5.53 2.90 4.09
C CYS A 208 5.93 1.57 3.45
N SER A 209 6.49 1.64 2.23
CA SER A 209 6.75 0.46 1.40
C SER A 209 7.87 -0.44 1.92
N THR A 210 8.84 0.15 2.64
CA THR A 210 9.98 -0.57 3.23
C THR A 210 9.61 -1.07 4.63
N ILE A 211 8.98 -0.23 5.46
CA ILE A 211 8.57 -0.58 6.83
C ILE A 211 7.67 -1.82 6.87
N GLN A 212 6.69 -1.92 5.96
CA GLN A 212 5.78 -3.07 5.92
C GLN A 212 6.50 -4.40 5.66
N ASN A 213 7.68 -4.36 5.03
CA ASN A 213 8.48 -5.53 4.68
C ASN A 213 9.65 -5.77 5.65
N LEU A 214 9.85 -4.93 6.67
CA LEU A 214 10.91 -5.12 7.65
C LEU A 214 10.72 -6.40 8.47
N ALA A 215 11.80 -7.15 8.62
CA ALA A 215 11.80 -8.39 9.40
C ALA A 215 11.42 -8.12 10.86
N GLU A 216 11.90 -7.03 11.47
CA GLU A 216 11.62 -6.66 12.86
C GLU A 216 10.11 -6.49 13.10
N VAL A 217 9.41 -5.80 12.19
CA VAL A 217 7.96 -5.56 12.25
C VAL A 217 7.17 -6.87 12.07
N GLN A 218 7.55 -7.67 11.07
CA GLN A 218 6.87 -8.94 10.80
C GLN A 218 7.11 -10.00 11.90
N ILE A 219 8.31 -10.02 12.50
CA ILE A 219 8.63 -10.87 13.65
C ILE A 219 7.81 -10.45 14.87
N GLU A 220 7.58 -9.15 15.08
CA GLU A 220 6.73 -8.67 16.16
C GLU A 220 5.29 -9.16 16.01
N PHE A 221 4.72 -9.07 14.80
CA PHE A 221 3.39 -9.65 14.54
C PHE A 221 3.35 -11.16 14.78
N ALA A 222 4.40 -11.89 14.40
CA ALA A 222 4.54 -13.31 14.70
C ALA A 222 4.64 -13.60 16.21
N SER A 223 5.31 -12.73 16.97
CA SER A 223 5.38 -12.82 18.43
C SER A 223 4.00 -12.63 19.06
N LEU A 224 3.30 -11.55 18.69
CA LEU A 224 1.96 -11.23 19.20
C LEU A 224 0.95 -12.35 18.91
N LEU A 225 0.96 -12.93 17.69
CA LEU A 225 0.11 -14.07 17.36
C LEU A 225 0.34 -15.31 18.25
N LYS A 226 1.53 -15.47 18.83
CA LYS A 226 1.85 -16.59 19.71
C LYS A 226 1.51 -16.31 21.17
N THR A 227 1.81 -15.11 21.65
CA THR A 227 1.76 -14.78 23.07
C THR A 227 0.39 -14.27 23.53
N GLU A 228 -0.36 -13.64 22.63
CA GLU A 228 -1.62 -12.99 23.00
C GLU A 228 -2.79 -13.99 23.15
N PRO A 229 -3.80 -13.67 24.00
CA PRO A 229 -5.03 -14.45 24.13
C PRO A 229 -5.77 -14.66 22.80
N GLU A 230 -6.57 -15.72 22.73
CA GLU A 230 -7.34 -16.13 21.54
C GLU A 230 -8.13 -14.99 20.89
N TYR A 231 -8.81 -14.17 21.71
CA TYR A 231 -9.56 -13.01 21.22
C TYR A 231 -8.68 -11.97 20.51
N HIS A 232 -7.46 -11.71 20.99
CA HIS A 232 -6.54 -10.77 20.36
C HIS A 232 -5.93 -11.35 19.08
N LYS A 233 -5.68 -12.67 19.02
CA LYS A 233 -5.15 -13.33 17.81
C LYS A 233 -6.01 -13.09 16.57
N LEU A 234 -7.33 -13.07 16.73
CA LEU A 234 -8.27 -12.74 15.66
C LEU A 234 -8.02 -11.32 15.10
N HIS A 235 -7.90 -10.34 16.00
CA HIS A 235 -7.67 -8.95 15.63
C HIS A 235 -6.29 -8.75 15.02
N ILE A 236 -5.26 -9.41 15.55
CA ILE A 236 -3.90 -9.38 15.02
C ILE A 236 -3.87 -9.99 13.62
N ALA A 237 -4.48 -11.16 13.40
CA ALA A 237 -4.54 -11.79 12.08
C ALA A 237 -5.29 -10.92 11.05
N THR A 238 -6.40 -10.29 11.47
CA THR A 238 -7.15 -9.34 10.63
C THR A 238 -6.30 -8.11 10.30
N PHE A 239 -5.60 -7.56 11.29
CA PHE A 239 -4.70 -6.43 11.12
C PHE A 239 -3.61 -6.74 10.09
N ILE A 240 -2.91 -7.87 10.23
CA ILE A 240 -1.87 -8.31 9.30
C ILE A 240 -2.44 -8.44 7.87
N GLY A 241 -3.64 -8.97 7.72
CA GLY A 241 -4.26 -9.11 6.38
C GLY A 241 -4.72 -7.78 5.76
N ASN A 242 -4.85 -6.73 6.56
CA ASN A 242 -5.10 -5.37 6.06
C ASN A 242 -3.79 -4.62 5.72
N LEU A 243 -2.63 -5.23 5.98
CA LEU A 243 -1.34 -4.70 5.55
C LEU A 243 -1.00 -5.17 4.13
N ASN A 244 -0.30 -4.34 3.37
CA ASN A 244 0.17 -4.64 2.02
C ASN A 244 1.56 -5.32 2.03
N ILE A 245 1.72 -6.40 2.80
CA ILE A 245 3.01 -7.12 2.88
C ILE A 245 3.31 -7.80 1.54
N THR A 246 4.38 -7.38 0.88
CA THR A 246 4.81 -7.92 -0.41
C THR A 246 5.98 -8.89 -0.29
N ASP A 247 6.80 -8.77 0.76
CA ASP A 247 7.92 -9.68 1.03
C ASP A 247 7.75 -10.31 2.43
N PRO A 248 7.02 -11.43 2.54
CA PRO A 248 6.70 -12.03 3.82
C PRO A 248 7.90 -12.76 4.44
N HIS A 249 8.29 -12.34 5.64
CA HIS A 249 9.33 -12.99 6.42
C HIS A 249 8.91 -14.42 6.82
N ASN A 250 9.84 -15.37 6.71
CA ASN A 250 9.59 -16.80 6.98
C ASN A 250 8.92 -17.03 8.34
N LYS A 251 9.36 -16.33 9.38
CA LYS A 251 8.83 -16.48 10.73
C LYS A 251 7.35 -16.11 10.85
N LEU A 252 6.92 -15.09 10.09
CA LEU A 252 5.52 -14.69 10.05
C LEU A 252 4.69 -15.78 9.38
N ILE A 253 5.14 -16.26 8.21
CA ILE A 253 4.47 -17.36 7.50
C ILE A 253 4.38 -18.62 8.36
N GLU A 254 5.49 -19.09 8.94
CA GLU A 254 5.49 -20.26 9.84
C GLU A 254 4.51 -20.10 11.00
N THR A 255 4.43 -18.91 11.58
CA THR A 255 3.54 -18.65 12.70
C THR A 255 2.07 -18.63 12.28
N LEU A 256 1.75 -18.02 11.14
CA LEU A 256 0.41 -18.08 10.56
C LEU A 256 0.03 -19.54 10.27
N LEU A 257 0.93 -20.33 9.68
CA LEU A 257 0.68 -21.76 9.42
C LEU A 257 0.41 -22.58 10.69
N LEU A 258 1.07 -22.24 11.81
CA LEU A 258 0.78 -22.88 13.11
C LEU A 258 -0.63 -22.53 13.61
N GLN A 259 -1.08 -21.28 13.45
CA GLN A 259 -2.43 -20.87 13.87
C GLN A 259 -3.54 -21.50 13.00
N LEU A 260 -3.22 -22.07 11.83
CA LEU A 260 -4.19 -22.85 11.04
C LEU A 260 -4.61 -24.16 11.72
N GLN A 261 -3.86 -24.63 12.72
CA GLN A 261 -4.17 -25.84 13.48
C GLN A 261 -4.83 -25.53 14.83
N HIS A 262 -5.30 -24.30 15.02
CA HIS A 262 -5.91 -23.87 16.27
C HIS A 262 -7.26 -24.58 16.51
N ASN A 263 -7.61 -24.85 17.76
CA ASN A 263 -8.86 -25.53 18.11
C ASN A 263 -10.10 -24.69 17.76
N ASP A 264 -10.02 -23.37 17.99
CA ASP A 264 -11.05 -22.40 17.59
C ASP A 264 -11.10 -22.22 16.06
N GLU A 265 -12.25 -22.54 15.47
CA GLU A 265 -12.54 -22.40 14.03
C GLU A 265 -12.46 -20.95 13.53
N LYS A 266 -12.76 -19.96 14.37
CA LYS A 266 -12.66 -18.54 14.00
C LYS A 266 -11.21 -18.13 13.83
N ILE A 267 -10.32 -18.61 14.70
CA ILE A 267 -8.88 -18.35 14.57
C ILE A 267 -8.36 -19.01 13.30
N ARG A 268 -8.70 -20.29 13.06
CA ARG A 268 -8.35 -20.97 11.81
C ARG A 268 -8.82 -20.17 10.60
N ALA A 269 -10.10 -19.82 10.55
CA ALA A 269 -10.71 -19.11 9.42
C ALA A 269 -10.10 -17.73 9.16
N THR A 270 -9.76 -16.99 10.22
CA THR A 270 -9.21 -15.62 10.11
C THR A 270 -7.78 -15.61 9.60
N VAL A 271 -6.96 -16.60 9.95
CA VAL A 271 -5.54 -16.64 9.58
C VAL A 271 -5.31 -16.91 8.09
N TYR A 272 -6.28 -17.47 7.38
CA TYR A 272 -6.23 -17.55 5.92
C TYR A 272 -6.33 -16.19 5.23
N TYR A 273 -6.94 -15.17 5.85
CA TYR A 273 -7.05 -13.83 5.28
C TYR A 273 -5.68 -13.17 5.02
N PRO A 274 -4.75 -13.07 5.99
CA PRO A 274 -3.41 -12.56 5.73
C PRO A 274 -2.63 -13.42 4.72
N LEU A 275 -2.74 -14.75 4.77
CA LEU A 275 -2.07 -15.63 3.79
C LEU A 275 -2.56 -15.38 2.36
N GLY A 276 -3.87 -15.17 2.17
CA GLY A 276 -4.44 -14.81 0.87
C GLY A 276 -4.03 -13.42 0.41
N LYS A 277 -3.91 -12.45 1.33
CA LYS A 277 -3.51 -11.07 1.01
C LYS A 277 -2.04 -10.95 0.61
N ILE A 278 -1.16 -11.69 1.28
CA ILE A 278 0.23 -11.88 0.86
C ILE A 278 0.27 -12.59 -0.51
N GLY A 279 -0.72 -13.44 -0.79
CA GLY A 279 -1.01 -13.98 -2.10
C GLY A 279 0.11 -14.85 -2.64
N GLU A 280 0.50 -14.58 -3.88
CA GLU A 280 1.51 -15.35 -4.61
C GLU A 280 2.85 -15.50 -3.87
N GLN A 281 3.22 -14.50 -3.05
CA GLN A 281 4.48 -14.47 -2.30
C GLN A 281 4.45 -15.40 -1.08
N ALA A 282 3.25 -15.75 -0.60
CA ALA A 282 3.06 -16.81 0.39
C ALA A 282 3.05 -18.20 -0.26
N GLY A 283 3.05 -18.32 -1.60
CA GLY A 283 2.89 -19.56 -2.37
C GLY A 283 4.04 -20.56 -2.31
N LYS A 284 4.69 -20.72 -1.16
CA LYS A 284 5.62 -21.82 -0.89
C LYS A 284 4.82 -23.13 -0.81
N SER A 285 5.41 -24.25 -1.22
CA SER A 285 4.77 -25.57 -1.21
C SER A 285 4.07 -25.88 0.12
N GLN A 286 4.73 -25.59 1.23
CA GLN A 286 4.18 -25.79 2.58
C GLN A 286 2.86 -25.03 2.83
N VAL A 287 2.69 -23.83 2.29
CA VAL A 287 1.46 -23.04 2.46
C VAL A 287 0.33 -23.67 1.63
N ILE A 288 0.63 -24.10 0.41
CA ILE A 288 -0.33 -24.81 -0.46
C ILE A 288 -0.78 -26.12 0.19
N ASP A 289 0.15 -26.90 0.75
CA ASP A 289 -0.18 -28.16 1.45
C ASP A 289 -1.11 -27.93 2.65
N ARG A 290 -0.90 -26.85 3.40
CA ARG A 290 -1.76 -26.49 4.54
C ARG A 290 -3.13 -25.98 4.09
N LEU A 291 -3.20 -25.23 2.99
CA LEU A 291 -4.46 -24.83 2.38
C LEU A 291 -5.24 -26.03 1.84
N LEU A 292 -4.55 -27.03 1.28
CA LEU A 292 -5.16 -28.28 0.82
C LEU A 292 -5.84 -29.04 1.97
N VAL A 293 -5.19 -29.14 3.14
CA VAL A 293 -5.81 -29.73 4.34
C VAL A 293 -7.05 -28.94 4.76
N ALA A 294 -6.98 -27.61 4.72
CA ALA A 294 -8.06 -26.71 5.10
C ALA A 294 -9.31 -26.81 4.21
N LEU A 295 -9.14 -27.15 2.93
CA LEU A 295 -10.25 -27.48 2.03
C LEU A 295 -11.08 -28.70 2.49
N GLY A 296 -10.55 -29.49 3.43
CA GLY A 296 -11.26 -30.59 4.09
C GLY A 296 -11.67 -30.33 5.53
N ASP A 297 -11.52 -29.11 6.06
CA ASP A 297 -11.95 -28.79 7.43
C ASP A 297 -13.46 -29.00 7.58
N PRO A 298 -13.96 -29.50 8.74
CA PRO A 298 -15.39 -29.64 8.99
C PRO A 298 -16.14 -28.31 8.93
N ASP A 299 -15.50 -27.18 9.26
CA ASP A 299 -16.13 -25.87 9.26
C ASP A 299 -16.16 -25.22 7.86
N ASP A 300 -17.33 -24.73 7.48
CA ASP A 300 -17.58 -24.14 6.17
C ASP A 300 -16.87 -22.80 5.97
N GLN A 301 -16.65 -22.01 7.04
CA GLN A 301 -15.89 -20.76 6.98
C GLN A 301 -14.41 -21.03 6.76
N VAL A 302 -13.85 -22.05 7.43
CA VAL A 302 -12.46 -22.46 7.19
C VAL A 302 -12.26 -22.86 5.73
N ARG A 303 -13.14 -23.69 5.17
CA ARG A 303 -13.08 -24.07 3.74
C ARG A 303 -13.17 -22.86 2.80
N LEU A 304 -14.04 -21.91 3.11
CA LEU A 304 -14.20 -20.66 2.35
C LEU A 304 -12.96 -19.78 2.39
N SER A 305 -12.36 -19.63 3.56
CA SER A 305 -11.15 -18.82 3.71
C SER A 305 -9.96 -19.48 3.01
N ALA A 306 -9.86 -20.82 3.06
CA ALA A 306 -8.86 -21.56 2.29
C ALA A 306 -9.05 -21.38 0.77
N CYS A 307 -10.30 -21.42 0.28
CA CYS A 307 -10.61 -21.08 -1.11
C CYS A 307 -10.17 -19.65 -1.43
N SER A 308 -10.49 -18.68 -0.57
CA SER A 308 -10.12 -17.27 -0.80
C SER A 308 -8.60 -17.08 -0.91
N ALA A 309 -7.83 -17.74 -0.05
CA ALA A 309 -6.38 -17.69 -0.07
C ALA A 309 -5.78 -18.37 -1.31
N LEU A 310 -6.25 -19.57 -1.68
CA LEU A 310 -5.81 -20.26 -2.91
C LEU A 310 -6.16 -19.46 -4.17
N GLY A 311 -7.33 -18.83 -4.20
CA GLY A 311 -7.75 -17.98 -5.32
C GLY A 311 -6.87 -16.74 -5.46
N ALA A 312 -6.40 -16.16 -4.36
CA ALA A 312 -5.48 -15.02 -4.38
C ALA A 312 -4.06 -15.40 -4.82
N MET A 313 -3.65 -16.66 -4.62
CA MET A 313 -2.40 -17.21 -5.17
C MET A 313 -2.50 -17.50 -6.68
N GLY A 314 -3.73 -17.63 -7.21
CA GLY A 314 -3.99 -17.83 -8.64
C GLY A 314 -3.33 -19.09 -9.20
N GLU A 315 -2.67 -18.92 -10.34
CA GLU A 315 -2.00 -20.01 -11.08
C GLU A 315 -0.93 -20.77 -10.27
N LYS A 316 -0.26 -20.14 -9.29
CA LYS A 316 0.74 -20.84 -8.47
C LYS A 316 0.14 -21.93 -7.59
N ALA A 317 -1.13 -21.81 -7.24
CA ALA A 317 -1.84 -22.81 -6.45
C ALA A 317 -2.37 -23.99 -7.27
N ALA A 318 -2.27 -23.94 -8.61
CA ALA A 318 -2.85 -24.93 -9.53
C ALA A 318 -2.05 -26.27 -9.57
N THR A 319 -1.92 -26.93 -8.42
CA THR A 319 -1.39 -28.29 -8.33
C THR A 319 -2.51 -29.31 -8.57
N SER A 320 -2.15 -30.50 -9.04
CA SER A 320 -3.13 -31.58 -9.28
C SER A 320 -3.95 -31.90 -8.03
N GLN A 321 -3.31 -32.00 -6.86
CA GLN A 321 -3.98 -32.29 -5.60
C GLN A 321 -5.00 -31.21 -5.20
N VAL A 322 -4.68 -29.93 -5.42
CA VAL A 322 -5.59 -28.82 -5.14
C VAL A 322 -6.78 -28.87 -6.12
N ILE A 323 -6.51 -29.08 -7.40
CA ILE A 323 -7.55 -29.20 -8.43
C ILE A 323 -8.51 -30.37 -8.11
N ASP A 324 -7.98 -31.56 -7.82
CA ASP A 324 -8.76 -32.75 -7.48
C ASP A 324 -9.64 -32.49 -6.26
N ARG A 325 -9.11 -31.80 -5.25
CA ARG A 325 -9.89 -31.45 -4.06
C ARG A 325 -11.00 -30.43 -4.37
N LEU A 326 -10.73 -29.43 -5.21
CA LEU A 326 -11.74 -28.44 -5.61
C LEU A 326 -12.88 -29.09 -6.41
N VAL A 327 -12.57 -30.07 -7.28
CA VAL A 327 -13.56 -30.88 -8.01
C VAL A 327 -14.54 -31.57 -7.04
N VAL A 328 -14.05 -32.10 -5.93
CA VAL A 328 -14.90 -32.70 -4.88
C VAL A 328 -15.75 -31.63 -4.17
N ILE A 329 -15.17 -30.48 -3.85
CA ILE A 329 -15.86 -29.40 -3.12
C ILE A 329 -16.99 -28.77 -3.94
N LEU A 330 -16.89 -28.74 -5.27
CA LEU A 330 -17.99 -28.31 -6.14
C LEU A 330 -19.28 -29.12 -5.94
N GLY A 331 -19.21 -30.32 -5.35
CA GLY A 331 -20.38 -31.13 -5.00
C GLY A 331 -20.94 -30.93 -3.59
N TYR A 332 -20.38 -30.02 -2.78
CA TYR A 332 -20.80 -29.85 -1.37
C TYR A 332 -22.15 -29.16 -1.24
N GLN A 333 -22.85 -29.40 -0.13
CA GLN A 333 -24.19 -28.84 0.12
C GLN A 333 -24.19 -27.32 0.30
N ASN A 334 -23.16 -26.75 0.92
CA ASN A 334 -23.10 -25.31 1.14
C ASN A 334 -22.76 -24.55 -0.15
N LYS A 335 -23.71 -23.73 -0.62
CA LYS A 335 -23.58 -22.85 -1.79
C LYS A 335 -22.36 -21.91 -1.75
N LYS A 336 -22.00 -21.40 -0.57
CA LYS A 336 -20.84 -20.50 -0.42
C LYS A 336 -19.56 -21.27 -0.71
N VAL A 337 -19.43 -22.48 -0.18
CA VAL A 337 -18.27 -23.36 -0.39
C VAL A 337 -18.15 -23.75 -1.86
N ARG A 338 -19.26 -24.11 -2.54
CA ARG A 338 -19.26 -24.34 -4.00
C ARG A 338 -18.82 -23.12 -4.79
N TRP A 339 -19.36 -21.95 -4.46
CA TRP A 339 -18.97 -20.67 -5.08
C TRP A 339 -17.47 -20.38 -4.89
N GLY A 340 -16.95 -20.63 -3.68
CA GLY A 340 -15.53 -20.49 -3.35
C GLY A 340 -14.67 -21.36 -4.24
N ALA A 341 -15.00 -22.66 -4.36
CA ALA A 341 -14.27 -23.59 -5.22
C ALA A 341 -14.27 -23.15 -6.70
N SER A 342 -15.42 -22.76 -7.25
CA SER A 342 -15.50 -22.21 -8.62
C SER A 342 -14.65 -20.93 -8.77
N SER A 343 -14.61 -20.07 -7.74
CA SER A 343 -13.81 -18.84 -7.80
C SER A 343 -12.30 -19.13 -7.79
N VAL A 344 -11.86 -20.18 -7.10
CA VAL A 344 -10.45 -20.61 -7.14
C VAL A 344 -10.10 -21.12 -8.52
N LEU A 345 -10.91 -22.01 -9.10
CA LEU A 345 -10.70 -22.55 -10.45
C LEU A 345 -10.66 -21.43 -11.50
N ARG A 346 -11.53 -20.43 -11.36
CA ARG A 346 -11.48 -19.20 -12.17
C ARG A 346 -10.15 -18.46 -12.06
N ALA A 347 -9.60 -18.34 -10.86
CA ALA A 347 -8.33 -17.64 -10.63
C ALA A 347 -7.10 -18.44 -11.11
N MET A 348 -7.19 -19.77 -11.13
CA MET A 348 -6.18 -20.65 -11.73
C MET A 348 -6.22 -20.65 -13.27
N GLY A 349 -7.34 -20.23 -13.87
CA GLY A 349 -7.50 -20.06 -15.31
C GLY A 349 -7.23 -21.35 -16.10
N GLU A 350 -6.51 -21.23 -17.21
CA GLU A 350 -6.17 -22.36 -18.08
C GLU A 350 -5.44 -23.51 -17.38
N LYS A 351 -4.69 -23.25 -16.31
CA LYS A 351 -3.96 -24.31 -15.58
C LYS A 351 -4.89 -25.27 -14.86
N ALA A 352 -6.13 -24.85 -14.57
CA ALA A 352 -7.16 -25.71 -14.00
C ALA A 352 -8.04 -26.41 -15.05
N ALA A 353 -7.80 -26.21 -16.36
CA ALA A 353 -8.64 -26.73 -17.45
C ALA A 353 -8.42 -28.24 -17.69
N THR A 354 -8.74 -29.06 -16.70
CA THR A 354 -8.81 -30.53 -16.85
C THR A 354 -10.23 -30.95 -17.21
N SER A 355 -10.38 -32.11 -17.87
CA SER A 355 -11.71 -32.63 -18.23
C SER A 355 -12.63 -32.75 -17.01
N GLN A 356 -12.14 -33.28 -15.90
CA GLN A 356 -12.92 -33.41 -14.66
C GLN A 356 -13.40 -32.07 -14.11
N VAL A 357 -12.57 -31.02 -14.21
CA VAL A 357 -12.96 -29.67 -13.80
C VAL A 357 -14.04 -29.12 -14.72
N ILE A 358 -13.87 -29.27 -16.03
CA ILE A 358 -14.82 -28.81 -17.03
C ILE A 358 -16.18 -29.48 -16.82
N ASP A 359 -16.22 -30.81 -16.65
CA ASP A 359 -17.45 -31.57 -16.40
C ASP A 359 -18.16 -31.10 -15.12
N ARG A 360 -17.41 -30.85 -14.04
CA ARG A 360 -18.01 -30.36 -12.78
C ARG A 360 -18.49 -28.92 -12.89
N LEU A 361 -17.79 -28.07 -13.61
CA LEU A 361 -18.23 -26.69 -13.84
C LEU A 361 -19.46 -26.64 -14.76
N GLU A 362 -19.56 -27.54 -15.73
CA GLU A 362 -20.77 -27.72 -16.55
C GLU A 362 -21.99 -28.03 -15.66
N VAL A 363 -21.86 -28.98 -14.73
CA VAL A 363 -22.92 -29.27 -13.75
C VAL A 363 -23.25 -28.04 -12.90
N ALA A 364 -22.23 -27.27 -12.49
CA ALA A 364 -22.41 -26.06 -11.69
C ALA A 364 -23.08 -24.89 -12.46
N LEU A 365 -23.10 -24.90 -13.79
CA LEU A 365 -23.93 -23.97 -14.58
C LEU A 365 -25.43 -24.18 -14.32
N GLY A 366 -25.83 -25.37 -13.87
CA GLY A 366 -27.20 -25.70 -13.47
C GLY A 366 -27.49 -25.52 -11.98
N ASP A 367 -26.58 -24.94 -11.19
CA ASP A 367 -26.74 -24.83 -9.73
C ASP A 367 -27.97 -24.00 -9.34
N GLN A 368 -28.63 -24.36 -8.24
CA GLN A 368 -29.79 -23.60 -7.73
C GLN A 368 -29.43 -22.15 -7.36
N ASN A 369 -28.19 -21.90 -6.96
CA ASN A 369 -27.70 -20.60 -6.56
C ASN A 369 -27.07 -19.82 -7.73
N GLY A 370 -27.55 -18.60 -7.96
CA GLY A 370 -27.06 -17.74 -9.04
C GLY A 370 -25.60 -17.30 -8.93
N GLN A 371 -25.03 -17.19 -7.71
CA GLN A 371 -23.61 -16.85 -7.55
C GLN A 371 -22.71 -18.02 -7.98
N VAL A 372 -23.12 -19.26 -7.70
CA VAL A 372 -22.42 -20.46 -8.15
C VAL A 372 -22.45 -20.55 -9.68
N ARG A 373 -23.63 -20.40 -10.30
CA ARG A 373 -23.77 -20.38 -11.77
C ARG A 373 -22.93 -19.29 -12.43
N TRP A 374 -22.93 -18.09 -11.84
CA TRP A 374 -22.09 -16.97 -12.29
C TRP A 374 -20.60 -17.32 -12.23
N SER A 375 -20.16 -17.88 -11.10
CA SER A 375 -18.76 -18.24 -10.87
C SER A 375 -18.31 -19.36 -11.80
N ALA A 376 -19.17 -20.37 -12.03
CA ALA A 376 -18.92 -21.46 -12.96
C ALA A 376 -18.79 -20.97 -14.41
N SER A 377 -19.74 -20.14 -14.88
CA SER A 377 -19.64 -19.48 -16.19
C SER A 377 -18.33 -18.69 -16.30
N SER A 378 -17.97 -17.99 -15.22
CA SER A 378 -16.76 -17.20 -15.17
C SER A 378 -15.50 -18.03 -15.25
N ALA A 379 -15.43 -19.14 -14.51
CA ALA A 379 -14.31 -20.07 -14.50
C ALA A 379 -14.09 -20.71 -15.88
N LEU A 380 -15.14 -21.22 -16.51
CA LEU A 380 -15.09 -21.79 -17.87
C LEU A 380 -14.56 -20.76 -18.88
N GLY A 381 -15.03 -19.52 -18.82
CA GLY A 381 -14.50 -18.45 -19.69
C GLY A 381 -13.01 -18.12 -19.46
N MET A 382 -12.50 -18.25 -18.23
CA MET A 382 -11.07 -18.02 -17.93
C MET A 382 -10.19 -19.22 -18.29
N MET A 383 -10.78 -20.38 -18.59
CA MET A 383 -10.07 -21.55 -19.13
C MET A 383 -9.82 -21.45 -20.64
N GLY A 384 -10.43 -20.46 -21.31
CA GLY A 384 -10.27 -20.24 -22.76
C GLY A 384 -10.68 -21.46 -23.59
N GLU A 385 -10.13 -21.58 -24.79
CA GLU A 385 -10.44 -22.67 -25.73
C GLU A 385 -10.28 -24.08 -25.13
N LYS A 386 -9.43 -24.26 -24.10
CA LYS A 386 -9.29 -25.56 -23.40
C LYS A 386 -10.56 -25.98 -22.65
N GLY A 387 -11.39 -25.02 -22.25
CA GLY A 387 -12.70 -25.26 -21.62
C GLY A 387 -13.83 -25.47 -22.63
N ALA A 388 -13.57 -25.34 -23.94
CA ALA A 388 -14.59 -25.36 -24.97
C ALA A 388 -15.00 -26.80 -25.31
N THR A 389 -16.08 -27.27 -24.71
CA THR A 389 -16.78 -28.50 -25.12
C THR A 389 -18.17 -28.15 -25.63
N SER A 390 -18.72 -28.96 -26.53
CA SER A 390 -20.08 -28.76 -27.05
C SER A 390 -21.11 -28.66 -25.93
N GLN A 391 -21.00 -29.54 -24.93
CA GLN A 391 -21.87 -29.55 -23.75
C GLN A 391 -21.78 -28.27 -22.92
N VAL A 392 -20.56 -27.75 -22.70
CA VAL A 392 -20.35 -26.48 -22.00
C VAL A 392 -20.97 -25.33 -22.76
N ILE A 393 -20.79 -25.29 -24.08
CA ILE A 393 -21.36 -24.23 -24.92
C ILE A 393 -22.88 -24.27 -24.88
N ASP A 394 -23.50 -25.44 -25.08
CA ASP A 394 -24.96 -25.59 -25.01
C ASP A 394 -25.51 -25.11 -23.66
N ARG A 395 -24.81 -25.44 -22.57
CA ARG A 395 -25.18 -24.99 -21.22
C ARG A 395 -24.99 -23.49 -21.01
N LEU A 396 -23.94 -22.89 -21.59
CA LEU A 396 -23.72 -21.45 -21.55
C LEU A 396 -24.78 -20.70 -22.36
N VAL A 397 -25.21 -21.23 -23.51
CA VAL A 397 -26.32 -20.69 -24.30
C VAL A 397 -27.62 -20.71 -23.47
N VAL A 398 -27.91 -21.78 -22.74
CA VAL A 398 -29.03 -21.81 -21.80
C VAL A 398 -28.86 -20.75 -20.69
N ALA A 399 -27.64 -20.56 -20.18
CA ALA A 399 -27.33 -19.56 -19.16
C ALA A 399 -27.46 -18.10 -19.66
N LEU A 400 -27.47 -17.84 -20.98
CA LEU A 400 -27.85 -16.53 -21.53
C LEU A 400 -29.30 -16.15 -21.20
N GLY A 401 -30.16 -17.14 -20.95
CA GLY A 401 -31.53 -16.97 -20.48
C GLY A 401 -31.70 -16.96 -18.96
N ASP A 402 -30.61 -16.94 -18.17
CA ASP A 402 -30.67 -17.04 -16.71
C ASP A 402 -31.49 -15.91 -16.07
N ARG A 403 -32.18 -16.22 -14.97
CA ARG A 403 -32.98 -15.24 -14.20
C ARG A 403 -32.11 -14.10 -13.63
N VAL A 404 -30.85 -14.36 -13.33
CA VAL A 404 -29.90 -13.40 -12.76
C VAL A 404 -29.12 -12.71 -13.88
N GLU A 405 -29.22 -11.38 -13.96
CA GLU A 405 -28.54 -10.59 -15.00
C GLU A 405 -27.03 -10.81 -15.06
N HIS A 406 -26.37 -10.84 -13.89
CA HIS A 406 -24.93 -11.07 -13.82
C HIS A 406 -24.52 -12.40 -14.45
N VAL A 407 -25.33 -13.46 -14.28
CA VAL A 407 -25.10 -14.78 -14.89
C VAL A 407 -25.18 -14.66 -16.41
N ARG A 408 -26.25 -14.05 -16.95
CA ARG A 408 -26.42 -13.84 -18.40
C ARG A 408 -25.22 -13.11 -19.03
N ARG A 409 -24.81 -11.99 -18.43
CA ARG A 409 -23.68 -11.19 -18.93
C ARG A 409 -22.37 -11.97 -18.89
N ARG A 410 -22.18 -12.80 -17.86
CA ARG A 410 -20.95 -13.59 -17.74
C ARG A 410 -20.93 -14.81 -18.66
N ALA A 411 -22.07 -15.46 -18.86
CA ALA A 411 -22.22 -16.55 -19.82
C ALA A 411 -21.86 -16.09 -21.23
N GLY A 412 -22.36 -14.93 -21.69
CA GLY A 412 -22.00 -14.40 -23.02
C GLY A 412 -20.51 -14.04 -23.16
N ARG A 413 -19.87 -13.58 -22.09
CA ARG A 413 -18.41 -13.36 -22.10
C ARG A 413 -17.62 -14.67 -22.11
N ALA A 414 -18.11 -15.68 -21.40
CA ALA A 414 -17.48 -17.00 -21.37
C ALA A 414 -17.57 -17.67 -22.73
N ASP A 415 -18.75 -17.66 -23.34
CA ASP A 415 -19.01 -18.20 -24.69
C ASP A 415 -18.07 -17.56 -25.74
N TRP A 416 -17.95 -16.23 -25.70
CA TRP A 416 -16.96 -15.51 -26.52
C TRP A 416 -15.51 -15.95 -26.27
N ALA A 417 -15.12 -16.10 -25.00
CA ALA A 417 -13.76 -16.48 -24.62
C ALA A 417 -13.41 -17.95 -24.95
N LEU A 418 -14.42 -18.82 -25.05
CA LEU A 418 -14.27 -20.22 -25.49
C LEU A 418 -14.12 -20.35 -27.02
N GLY A 419 -14.16 -19.23 -27.76
CA GLY A 419 -13.91 -19.22 -29.21
C GLY A 419 -15.14 -19.41 -30.08
N TRP A 420 -16.36 -19.29 -29.52
CA TRP A 420 -17.58 -19.35 -30.32
C TRP A 420 -17.71 -18.10 -31.20
N ARG A 421 -17.28 -18.23 -32.45
CA ARG A 421 -17.54 -17.24 -33.51
C ARG A 421 -18.92 -17.55 -34.09
N TRP A 422 -19.83 -16.57 -34.03
CA TRP A 422 -21.15 -16.62 -34.68
C TRP A 422 -21.01 -17.08 -36.14
N HIS A 423 -21.32 -18.34 -36.41
CA HIS A 423 -21.41 -18.91 -37.75
C HIS A 423 -22.78 -19.52 -37.96
#